data_AF-A0A7W1FXT3-F1
#
_entry.id   AF-A0A7W1FXT3-F1
#
_cell.length_a   1.000
_cell.length_b   1.000
_cell.length_c   1.000
_cell.angle_alpha   90.00
_cell.angle_beta   90.00
_cell.angle_gamma   90.00
#
_symmetry.space_group_name_H-M   'P 1'
#
loop_
_entity.id
_entity.type
_entity.pdbx_description
1 polymer ?
#
loop_
_entity_poly.entity_id
_entity_poly.type
_entity_poly.pdbx_seq_one_letter_code
_entity_poly.pdbx_strand_id
1 'polypeptide(L)'
;MKSLLQLKGIKTLKDLNELRKKSPNGLYNRHDKNFKYGPEVHERVVIVAADVSTESKIIFPEMAHLFWSDPEMVNPADFVRATMSIPFFFYPYRVKDIPQGPKAWENWKACTGYIGNTPAEVTFVDGGIMSNFPIDIFHQHGKVPYAPTLGVKLGQDRAEARKTDKLFPFLGAIFDSARHIHDYNFLLKNPDFQKLLCMIDVDGHNWLDFGIKDKDKVDLFVRGAKAAATFLRTFDWKQYKEIRRGLAAAYNAAST
;
A
#
# COMPACT_ATOMS: atom_id res chain seq x y z
N MET A 1 -0.18 -16.52 -8.40
CA MET A 1 0.70 -16.04 -7.30
C MET A 1 1.16 -17.15 -6.37
N LYS A 2 0.28 -18.00 -5.82
CA LYS A 2 0.69 -19.12 -4.94
C LYS A 2 1.79 -20.00 -5.54
N SER A 3 1.67 -20.36 -6.82
CA SER A 3 2.71 -21.09 -7.57
C SER A 3 4.05 -20.35 -7.64
N LEU A 4 4.05 -19.04 -7.91
CA LEU A 4 5.27 -18.22 -7.94
C LEU A 4 5.95 -18.13 -6.58
N LEU A 5 5.18 -17.94 -5.50
CA LEU A 5 5.71 -17.94 -4.14
C LEU A 5 6.29 -19.31 -3.76
N GLN A 6 5.60 -20.38 -4.13
CA GLN A 6 6.07 -21.75 -3.92
C GLN A 6 7.39 -22.05 -4.64
N LEU A 7 7.56 -21.57 -5.88
CA LEU A 7 8.84 -21.66 -6.61
C LEU A 7 10.00 -20.94 -5.89
N LYS A 8 9.70 -20.00 -5.00
CA LYS A 8 10.66 -19.30 -4.15
C LYS A 8 10.73 -19.84 -2.72
N GLY A 9 10.07 -20.97 -2.44
CA GLY A 9 10.05 -21.59 -1.11
C GLY A 9 9.16 -20.86 -0.09
N ILE A 10 8.29 -19.94 -0.54
CA ILE A 10 7.40 -19.17 0.32
C ILE A 10 6.00 -19.79 0.28
N LYS A 11 5.63 -20.55 1.31
CA LYS A 11 4.29 -21.16 1.44
C LYS A 11 3.44 -20.45 2.48
N THR A 12 4.08 -19.89 3.50
CA THR A 12 3.43 -19.23 4.64
C THR A 12 4.00 -17.84 4.88
N LEU A 13 3.33 -17.05 5.72
CA LEU A 13 3.82 -15.75 6.17
C LEU A 13 5.12 -15.91 6.95
N LYS A 14 5.27 -16.99 7.71
CA LYS A 14 6.53 -17.34 8.37
C LYS A 14 7.68 -17.46 7.38
N ASP A 15 7.50 -18.18 6.27
CA ASP A 15 8.54 -18.31 5.23
C ASP A 15 8.92 -16.96 4.64
N LEU A 16 7.93 -16.08 4.42
CA LEU A 16 8.16 -14.73 3.92
C LEU A 16 8.94 -13.89 4.95
N ASN A 17 8.57 -13.94 6.22
CA ASN A 17 9.25 -13.21 7.29
C ASN A 17 10.70 -13.68 7.46
N GLU A 18 10.95 -14.99 7.43
CA GLU A 18 12.29 -15.57 7.48
C GLU A 18 13.16 -15.18 6.28
N LEU A 19 12.57 -15.08 5.08
CA LEU A 19 13.28 -14.55 3.91
C LEU A 19 13.64 -13.07 4.12
N ARG A 20 12.71 -12.27 4.65
CA ARG A 20 12.87 -10.83 4.82
C ARG A 20 13.86 -10.44 5.93
N LYS A 21 14.16 -11.34 6.87
CA LYS A 21 15.27 -11.21 7.82
C LYS A 21 16.65 -11.22 7.17
N LYS A 22 16.77 -11.69 5.91
CA LYS A 22 18.04 -11.80 5.20
C LYS A 22 18.32 -10.51 4.44
N SER A 23 19.29 -9.72 4.92
CA SER A 23 19.78 -8.57 4.16
C SER A 23 20.45 -9.01 2.85
N PRO A 24 20.27 -8.25 1.75
CA PRO A 24 21.01 -8.49 0.52
C PRO A 24 22.53 -8.43 0.74
N ASN A 25 23.26 -9.38 0.18
CA ASN A 25 24.72 -9.40 0.26
C ASN A 25 25.30 -8.13 -0.35
N GLY A 26 26.24 -7.50 0.36
CA GLY A 26 26.92 -6.28 -0.11
C GLY A 26 26.12 -5.00 0.06
N LEU A 27 24.99 -5.00 0.78
CA LEU A 27 24.30 -3.77 1.14
C LEU A 27 25.12 -2.94 2.15
N TYR A 28 25.45 -1.71 1.81
CA TYR A 28 26.08 -0.75 2.70
C TYR A 28 25.54 0.67 2.46
N ASN A 29 25.59 1.50 3.50
CA ASN A 29 25.23 2.91 3.36
C ASN A 29 26.39 3.66 2.66
N ARG A 30 26.04 4.38 1.58
CA ARG A 30 27.02 5.10 0.74
C ARG A 30 27.84 6.13 1.49
N HIS A 31 27.25 6.77 2.51
CA HIS A 31 27.86 7.90 3.23
C HIS A 31 28.46 7.51 4.58
N ASP A 32 28.03 6.37 5.15
CA ASP A 32 28.54 5.86 6.42
C ASP A 32 28.71 4.34 6.34
N LYS A 33 29.94 3.88 6.12
CA LYS A 33 30.23 2.44 6.02
C LYS A 33 30.03 1.68 7.34
N ASN A 34 29.97 2.39 8.47
CA ASN A 34 29.72 1.80 9.78
C ASN A 34 28.23 1.68 10.08
N PHE A 35 27.37 2.41 9.36
CA PHE A 35 25.92 2.29 9.50
C PHE A 35 25.46 0.87 9.19
N LYS A 36 24.82 0.24 10.18
CA LYS A 36 24.19 -1.07 10.03
C LYS A 36 22.68 -0.87 9.92
N TYR A 37 22.09 -1.40 8.85
CA TYR A 37 20.65 -1.53 8.77
C TYR A 37 20.23 -2.64 9.74
N GLY A 38 19.30 -2.33 10.65
CA GLY A 38 18.69 -3.37 11.48
C GLY A 38 17.74 -4.25 10.66
N PRO A 39 17.39 -5.44 11.16
CA PRO A 39 16.51 -6.36 10.47
C PRO A 39 15.12 -5.74 10.18
N GLU A 40 14.66 -4.82 11.03
CA GLU A 40 13.38 -4.10 10.91
C GLU A 40 13.24 -3.33 9.58
N VAL A 41 14.37 -2.93 8.98
CA VAL A 41 14.40 -2.22 7.69
C VAL A 41 13.94 -3.12 6.54
N HIS A 42 14.19 -4.42 6.65
CA HIS A 42 13.88 -5.40 5.61
C HIS A 42 12.61 -6.19 5.90
N GLU A 43 12.15 -6.21 7.15
CA GLU A 43 11.02 -7.05 7.57
C GLU A 43 9.65 -6.51 7.17
N ARG A 44 9.47 -5.18 7.05
CA ARG A 44 8.13 -4.61 6.92
C ARG A 44 7.55 -4.65 5.50
N VAL A 45 6.47 -5.41 5.32
CA VAL A 45 5.59 -5.35 4.14
C VAL A 45 4.24 -4.80 4.55
N VAL A 46 3.61 -4.01 3.69
CA VAL A 46 2.26 -3.49 3.91
C VAL A 46 1.44 -3.76 2.66
N ILE A 47 0.33 -4.45 2.85
CA ILE A 47 -0.69 -4.70 1.82
C ILE A 47 -2.00 -4.18 2.36
N VAL A 48 -2.61 -3.22 1.67
CA VAL A 48 -3.85 -2.57 2.12
C VAL A 48 -5.05 -3.20 1.40
N ALA A 49 -6.07 -3.59 2.17
CA ALA A 49 -7.34 -4.08 1.66
C ALA A 49 -8.50 -3.35 2.32
N ALA A 50 -9.67 -3.36 1.69
CA ALA A 50 -10.90 -2.81 2.27
C ALA A 50 -11.80 -3.97 2.72
N ASP A 51 -12.12 -4.01 4.01
CA ASP A 51 -13.18 -4.85 4.56
C ASP A 51 -14.50 -4.09 4.44
N VAL A 52 -15.42 -4.58 3.61
CA VAL A 52 -16.75 -3.97 3.43
C VAL A 52 -17.80 -4.47 4.42
N SER A 53 -17.51 -5.54 5.17
CA SER A 53 -18.38 -6.09 6.19
C SER A 53 -18.36 -5.23 7.46
N THR A 54 -17.21 -4.65 7.80
CA THR A 54 -17.04 -3.77 8.97
C THR A 54 -16.63 -2.34 8.60
N GLU A 55 -16.61 -2.01 7.30
CA GLU A 55 -16.22 -0.70 6.77
C GLU A 55 -14.80 -0.26 7.18
N SER A 56 -13.88 -1.22 7.22
CA SER A 56 -12.56 -1.05 7.81
C SER A 56 -11.42 -1.09 6.79
N LYS A 57 -10.41 -0.22 6.99
CA LYS A 57 -9.12 -0.29 6.29
C LYS A 57 -8.26 -1.35 6.97
N ILE A 58 -7.87 -2.39 6.23
CA ILE A 58 -7.09 -3.51 6.75
C ILE A 58 -5.65 -3.45 6.22
N ILE A 59 -4.69 -3.60 7.13
CA ILE A 59 -3.25 -3.55 6.86
C ILE A 59 -2.67 -4.95 7.09
N PHE A 60 -2.38 -5.69 6.02
CA PHE A 60 -1.71 -6.97 6.10
C PHE A 60 -0.18 -6.84 6.03
N PRO A 61 0.57 -7.70 6.74
CA PRO A 61 0.09 -8.78 7.63
C PRO A 61 -0.19 -8.32 9.07
N GLU A 62 0.03 -7.05 9.41
CA GLU A 62 -0.09 -6.51 10.78
C GLU A 62 -1.44 -6.88 11.45
N MET A 63 -2.53 -6.75 10.71
CA MET A 63 -3.90 -7.05 11.16
C MET A 63 -4.37 -8.48 10.81
N ALA A 64 -3.50 -9.38 10.35
CA ALA A 64 -3.89 -10.73 9.94
C ALA A 64 -4.52 -11.55 11.10
N HIS A 65 -4.13 -11.26 12.34
CA HIS A 65 -4.68 -11.89 13.54
C HIS A 65 -6.18 -11.62 13.78
N LEU A 66 -6.78 -10.66 13.08
CA LEU A 66 -8.24 -10.44 13.10
C LEU A 66 -9.00 -11.49 12.29
N PHE A 67 -8.35 -12.14 11.32
CA PHE A 67 -9.00 -12.98 10.32
C PHE A 67 -8.55 -14.44 10.36
N TRP A 68 -7.34 -14.72 10.85
CA TRP A 68 -6.78 -16.06 10.94
C TRP A 68 -6.28 -16.34 12.37
N SER A 69 -6.60 -17.51 12.90
CA SER A 69 -6.17 -17.96 14.23
C SER A 69 -4.66 -18.17 14.32
N ASP A 70 -4.03 -18.60 13.22
CA ASP A 70 -2.58 -18.71 13.06
C ASP A 70 -2.12 -17.90 11.83
N PRO A 71 -1.86 -16.60 12.00
CA PRO A 71 -1.41 -15.73 10.92
C PRO A 71 -0.10 -16.16 10.26
N GLU A 72 0.80 -16.81 11.01
CA GLU A 72 2.11 -17.24 10.50
C GLU A 72 1.97 -18.30 9.41
N MET A 73 0.88 -19.09 9.45
CA MET A 73 0.61 -20.17 8.50
C MET A 73 -0.15 -19.71 7.25
N VAL A 74 -0.62 -18.46 7.21
CA VAL A 74 -1.36 -17.90 6.08
C VAL A 74 -0.46 -17.74 4.87
N ASN A 75 -0.94 -18.07 3.68
CA ASN A 75 -0.18 -17.84 2.46
C ASN A 75 -0.21 -16.33 2.09
N PRO A 76 0.93 -15.65 1.86
CA PRO A 76 0.94 -14.23 1.52
C PRO A 76 0.14 -13.85 0.27
N ALA A 77 -0.10 -14.80 -0.65
CA ALA A 77 -0.96 -14.58 -1.80
C ALA A 77 -2.42 -14.31 -1.42
N ASP A 78 -2.87 -14.74 -0.24
CA ASP A 78 -4.23 -14.48 0.26
C ASP A 78 -4.39 -13.00 0.66
N PHE A 79 -3.35 -12.36 1.21
CA PHE A 79 -3.34 -10.91 1.42
C PHE A 79 -3.41 -10.15 0.09
N VAL A 80 -2.67 -10.61 -0.92
CA VAL A 80 -2.72 -10.01 -2.27
C VAL A 80 -4.08 -10.24 -2.94
N ARG A 81 -4.69 -11.41 -2.72
CA ARG A 81 -6.03 -11.73 -3.23
C ARG A 81 -7.09 -10.84 -2.59
N ALA A 82 -6.95 -10.48 -1.32
CA ALA A 82 -7.84 -9.54 -0.64
C ALA A 82 -7.78 -8.15 -1.30
N THR A 83 -6.59 -7.59 -1.52
CA THR A 83 -6.41 -6.26 -2.12
C THR A 83 -6.74 -6.17 -3.61
N MET A 84 -6.65 -7.25 -4.39
CA MET A 84 -6.96 -7.22 -5.84
C MET A 84 -8.42 -7.60 -6.19
N SER A 85 -9.34 -7.49 -5.22
CA SER A 85 -10.76 -7.84 -5.39
C SER A 85 -11.57 -6.68 -5.98
N ILE A 86 -11.22 -6.23 -7.19
CA ILE A 86 -11.89 -5.11 -7.86
C ILE A 86 -13.37 -5.47 -8.09
N PRO A 87 -14.34 -4.73 -7.51
CA PRO A 87 -15.75 -5.00 -7.71
C PRO A 87 -16.13 -5.04 -9.18
N PHE A 88 -17.12 -5.87 -9.51
CA PHE A 88 -17.63 -6.11 -10.87
C PHE A 88 -16.67 -6.85 -11.83
N PHE A 89 -15.37 -6.91 -11.55
CA PHE A 89 -14.39 -7.66 -12.35
C PHE A 89 -13.96 -8.97 -11.69
N PHE A 90 -13.82 -8.96 -10.36
CA PHE A 90 -13.44 -10.14 -9.59
C PHE A 90 -14.48 -10.44 -8.51
N TYR A 91 -14.65 -11.73 -8.22
CA TYR A 91 -15.40 -12.14 -7.03
C TYR A 91 -14.70 -11.57 -5.79
N PRO A 92 -15.46 -11.06 -4.80
CA PRO A 92 -14.87 -10.58 -3.57
C PRO A 92 -14.16 -11.74 -2.84
N TYR A 93 -13.10 -11.42 -2.11
CA TYR A 93 -12.39 -12.41 -1.31
C TYR A 93 -13.04 -12.52 0.06
N ARG A 94 -13.48 -13.73 0.45
CA ARG A 94 -14.11 -13.96 1.74
C ARG A 94 -13.21 -14.77 2.65
N VAL A 95 -13.07 -14.32 3.89
CA VAL A 95 -12.44 -15.09 4.96
C VAL A 95 -13.52 -15.51 5.93
N LYS A 96 -13.63 -16.81 6.15
CA LYS A 96 -14.59 -17.45 7.06
C LYS A 96 -13.87 -17.92 8.32
N ASP A 97 -14.64 -18.34 9.31
CA ASP A 97 -14.14 -18.95 10.54
C ASP A 97 -13.15 -18.03 11.27
N ILE A 98 -13.44 -16.72 11.25
CA ILE A 98 -12.56 -15.73 11.86
C ILE A 98 -12.58 -15.89 13.39
N PRO A 99 -11.48 -15.54 14.10
CA PRO A 99 -11.40 -15.66 15.55
C PRO A 99 -12.59 -15.01 16.27
N GLN A 100 -13.15 -15.71 17.26
CA GLN A 100 -14.32 -15.27 18.04
C GLN A 100 -13.97 -15.08 19.52
N GLY A 101 -14.89 -14.45 20.27
CA GLY A 101 -14.81 -14.27 21.71
C GLY A 101 -14.26 -12.91 22.16
N PRO A 102 -14.14 -12.68 23.48
CA PRO A 102 -13.82 -11.36 24.05
C PRO A 102 -12.51 -10.76 23.52
N LYS A 103 -11.46 -11.59 23.44
CA LYS A 103 -10.15 -11.17 22.91
C LYS A 103 -10.23 -10.77 21.43
N ALA A 104 -11.02 -11.48 20.62
CA ALA A 104 -11.18 -11.14 19.22
C ALA A 104 -11.91 -9.78 19.09
N TRP A 105 -12.98 -9.58 19.87
CA TRP A 105 -13.70 -8.31 19.89
C TRP A 105 -12.79 -7.13 20.31
N GLU A 106 -11.97 -7.31 21.35
CA GLU A 106 -11.00 -6.31 21.77
C GLU A 106 -9.99 -5.97 20.66
N ASN A 107 -9.47 -6.98 19.95
CA ASN A 107 -8.56 -6.76 18.84
C ASN A 107 -9.24 -5.99 17.70
N TRP A 108 -10.48 -6.33 17.36
CA TRP A 108 -11.26 -5.62 16.34
C TRP A 108 -11.46 -4.15 16.70
N LYS A 109 -11.91 -3.87 17.92
CA LYS A 109 -12.07 -2.51 18.43
C LYS A 109 -10.76 -1.74 18.40
N ALA A 110 -9.66 -2.35 18.85
CA ALA A 110 -8.34 -1.71 18.90
C ALA A 110 -7.78 -1.41 17.50
N CYS A 111 -7.92 -2.34 16.55
CA CYS A 111 -7.32 -2.21 15.22
C CYS A 111 -8.16 -1.36 14.25
N THR A 112 -9.48 -1.38 14.39
CA THR A 112 -10.40 -0.82 13.38
C THR A 112 -11.38 0.21 13.94
N GLY A 113 -11.57 0.26 15.27
CA GLY A 113 -12.63 1.05 15.89
C GLY A 113 -14.02 0.42 15.80
N TYR A 114 -14.17 -0.75 15.18
CA TYR A 114 -15.45 -1.46 15.09
C TYR A 114 -15.93 -1.92 16.48
N ILE A 115 -17.13 -1.49 16.87
CA ILE A 115 -17.71 -1.78 18.20
C ILE A 115 -18.79 -2.88 18.19
N GLY A 116 -19.17 -3.34 16.99
CA GLY A 116 -20.15 -4.41 16.83
C GLY A 116 -19.61 -5.78 17.27
N ASN A 117 -20.47 -6.80 17.21
CA ASN A 117 -20.03 -8.18 17.44
C ASN A 117 -19.03 -8.60 16.38
N THR A 118 -17.98 -9.33 16.78
CA THR A 118 -17.02 -9.89 15.84
C THR A 118 -17.76 -10.67 14.73
N PRO A 119 -17.53 -10.36 13.44
CA PRO A 119 -18.23 -11.04 12.36
C PRO A 119 -17.88 -12.53 12.33
N ALA A 120 -18.72 -13.39 11.75
CA ALA A 120 -18.37 -14.81 11.52
C ALA A 120 -17.56 -14.99 10.22
N GLU A 121 -17.78 -14.11 9.25
CA GLU A 121 -17.05 -14.01 8.00
C GLU A 121 -16.89 -12.55 7.58
N VAL A 122 -15.82 -12.26 6.84
CA VAL A 122 -15.50 -10.92 6.32
C VAL A 122 -15.35 -10.98 4.81
N THR A 123 -15.85 -9.93 4.14
CA THR A 123 -15.71 -9.75 2.71
C THR A 123 -14.73 -8.63 2.39
N PHE A 124 -13.68 -8.97 1.65
CA PHE A 124 -12.70 -8.04 1.13
C PHE A 124 -13.00 -7.64 -0.32
N VAL A 125 -12.84 -6.35 -0.57
CA VAL A 125 -12.76 -5.74 -1.91
C VAL A 125 -11.43 -4.99 -2.06
N ASP A 126 -11.16 -4.51 -3.27
CA ASP A 126 -9.94 -3.76 -3.55
C ASP A 126 -9.74 -2.58 -2.59
N GLY A 127 -8.54 -2.50 -1.99
CA GLY A 127 -8.15 -1.44 -1.06
C GLY A 127 -8.06 -0.06 -1.72
N GLY A 128 -7.91 -0.02 -3.04
CA GLY A 128 -8.01 1.17 -3.87
C GLY A 128 -9.33 1.90 -3.66
N ILE A 129 -10.43 1.23 -3.28
CA ILE A 129 -11.70 1.92 -2.97
C ILE A 129 -11.57 2.88 -1.77
N MET A 130 -10.64 2.62 -0.85
CA MET A 130 -10.45 3.42 0.37
C MET A 130 -9.26 4.40 0.26
N SER A 131 -8.16 4.02 -0.40
CA SER A 131 -7.03 4.92 -0.70
C SER A 131 -6.07 4.27 -1.69
N ASN A 132 -5.60 5.02 -2.70
CA ASN A 132 -4.66 4.51 -3.69
C ASN A 132 -3.19 4.63 -3.27
N PHE A 133 -2.89 5.38 -2.20
CA PHE A 133 -1.51 5.78 -1.94
C PHE A 133 -1.15 5.84 -0.45
N PRO A 134 -0.99 4.68 0.22
CA PRO A 134 -0.73 4.58 1.66
C PRO A 134 0.75 4.85 2.03
N ILE A 135 1.33 5.91 1.47
CA ILE A 135 2.73 6.29 1.73
C ILE A 135 2.94 6.78 3.16
N ASP A 136 1.87 7.27 3.79
CA ASP A 136 1.81 7.68 5.19
C ASP A 136 2.21 6.54 6.14
N ILE A 137 1.85 5.29 5.80
CA ILE A 137 2.13 4.12 6.64
C ILE A 137 3.64 3.92 6.84
N PHE A 138 4.46 4.36 5.88
CA PHE A 138 5.92 4.30 5.94
C PHE A 138 6.55 5.60 6.45
N HIS A 139 5.76 6.64 6.70
CA HIS A 139 6.25 7.95 7.10
C HIS A 139 6.43 8.04 8.62
N GLN A 140 7.52 8.69 9.05
CA GLN A 140 7.83 8.86 10.48
C GLN A 140 8.02 10.33 10.83
N HIS A 141 6.98 11.01 11.29
CA HIS A 141 6.94 12.49 11.39
C HIS A 141 8.06 13.10 12.25
N GLY A 142 8.34 12.53 13.42
CA GLY A 142 9.30 13.08 14.39
C GLY A 142 10.79 12.86 14.09
N LYS A 143 11.14 12.28 12.92
CA LYS A 143 12.54 11.99 12.60
C LYS A 143 12.90 12.24 11.14
N VAL A 144 14.20 12.49 10.93
CA VAL A 144 14.79 12.51 9.58
C VAL A 144 14.97 11.06 9.12
N PRO A 145 14.39 10.66 7.97
CA PRO A 145 14.50 9.29 7.49
C PRO A 145 15.92 8.97 7.00
N TYR A 146 16.37 7.73 7.22
CA TYR A 146 17.68 7.24 6.74
C TYR A 146 17.67 6.90 5.24
N ALA A 147 16.50 6.60 4.67
CA ALA A 147 16.26 6.34 3.26
C ALA A 147 14.94 7.00 2.81
N PRO A 148 14.82 7.44 1.55
CA PRO A 148 13.57 8.00 1.04
C PRO A 148 12.52 6.91 0.86
N THR A 149 11.27 7.20 1.22
CA THR A 149 10.12 6.41 0.77
C THR A 149 9.76 6.89 -0.63
N LEU A 150 9.87 6.06 -1.65
CA LEU A 150 9.55 6.46 -3.02
C LEU A 150 8.16 6.00 -3.42
N GLY A 151 7.37 6.94 -3.90
CA GLY A 151 6.04 6.70 -4.42
C GLY A 151 6.01 6.57 -5.92
N VAL A 152 5.26 5.60 -6.43
CA VAL A 152 4.99 5.48 -7.86
C VAL A 152 3.50 5.56 -8.07
N LYS A 153 3.07 6.56 -8.84
CA LYS A 153 1.66 6.77 -9.19
C LYS A 153 1.49 6.67 -10.69
N LEU A 154 0.49 5.91 -11.12
CA LEU A 154 0.19 5.64 -12.52
C LEU A 154 -0.95 6.55 -12.98
N GLY A 155 -0.71 7.33 -14.04
CA GLY A 155 -1.68 8.22 -14.64
C GLY A 155 -1.93 9.51 -13.85
N GLN A 156 -2.69 10.42 -14.46
CA GLN A 156 -3.11 11.67 -13.83
C GLN A 156 -4.54 11.54 -13.30
N ASP A 157 -4.73 11.86 -12.02
CA ASP A 157 -6.08 11.96 -11.47
C ASP A 157 -6.74 13.22 -12.03
N ARG A 158 -8.02 13.11 -12.42
CA ARG A 158 -8.88 14.25 -12.80
C ARG A 158 -8.42 15.05 -14.03
N ALA A 159 -7.75 14.41 -14.98
CA ALA A 159 -7.40 15.06 -16.26
C ALA A 159 -8.65 15.40 -17.11
N GLU A 160 -9.73 14.64 -16.97
CA GLU A 160 -10.97 14.82 -17.73
C GLU A 160 -12.23 14.64 -16.86
N ALA A 161 -13.32 15.30 -17.25
CA ALA A 161 -14.63 15.11 -16.64
C ALA A 161 -15.16 13.71 -17.00
N ARG A 162 -15.61 12.96 -15.97
CA ARG A 162 -16.19 11.63 -16.19
C ARG A 162 -17.61 11.73 -16.74
N LYS A 163 -17.93 10.84 -17.67
CA LYS A 163 -19.33 10.60 -18.08
C LYS A 163 -20.01 9.73 -17.02
N THR A 164 -21.15 10.18 -16.52
CA THR A 164 -21.92 9.51 -15.44
C THR A 164 -23.29 9.03 -15.90
N ASP A 165 -23.46 8.85 -17.21
CA ASP A 165 -24.77 8.67 -17.84
C ASP A 165 -25.38 7.28 -17.64
N LYS A 166 -24.66 6.37 -16.96
CA LYS A 166 -25.07 4.98 -16.69
C LYS A 166 -24.75 4.61 -15.24
N LEU A 167 -25.52 3.68 -14.66
CA LEU A 167 -25.42 3.27 -13.25
C LEU A 167 -24.01 2.82 -12.83
N PHE A 168 -23.34 1.95 -13.61
CA PHE A 168 -22.00 1.48 -13.26
C PHE A 168 -20.91 2.57 -13.34
N PRO A 169 -20.81 3.38 -14.42
CA PRO A 169 -19.95 4.57 -14.44
C PRO A 169 -20.24 5.56 -13.31
N PHE A 170 -21.50 5.76 -12.94
CA PHE A 170 -21.89 6.63 -11.83
C PHE A 170 -21.41 6.09 -10.47
N LEU A 171 -21.65 4.81 -10.17
CA LEU A 171 -21.15 4.17 -8.95
C LEU A 171 -19.62 4.23 -8.88
N GLY A 172 -18.93 3.94 -9.98
CA GLY A 172 -17.48 4.09 -10.08
C GLY A 172 -17.00 5.53 -9.83
N ALA A 173 -17.74 6.53 -10.34
CA ALA A 173 -17.45 7.94 -10.07
C ALA A 173 -17.64 8.34 -8.61
N ILE A 174 -18.61 7.77 -7.89
CA ILE A 174 -18.78 8.00 -6.44
C ILE A 174 -17.57 7.47 -5.66
N PHE A 175 -17.19 6.20 -5.88
CA PHE A 175 -16.05 5.59 -5.19
C PHE A 175 -14.75 6.33 -5.49
N ASP A 176 -14.49 6.64 -6.77
CA ASP A 176 -13.29 7.39 -7.15
C ASP A 176 -13.29 8.82 -6.62
N SER A 177 -14.45 9.45 -6.42
CA SER A 177 -14.52 10.79 -5.82
C SER A 177 -14.10 10.76 -4.35
N ALA A 178 -14.66 9.84 -3.56
CA ALA A 178 -14.31 9.67 -2.14
C ALA A 178 -12.81 9.37 -1.98
N ARG A 179 -12.30 8.42 -2.79
CA ARG A 179 -10.89 8.05 -2.87
C ARG A 179 -9.99 9.23 -3.22
N HIS A 180 -10.25 9.93 -4.34
CA HIS A 180 -9.42 11.06 -4.77
C HIS A 180 -9.43 12.21 -3.79
N ILE A 181 -10.56 12.51 -3.14
CA ILE A 181 -10.65 13.59 -2.14
C ILE A 181 -9.76 13.25 -0.94
N HIS A 182 -9.78 12.01 -0.46
CA HIS A 182 -8.93 11.57 0.64
C HIS A 182 -7.44 11.72 0.30
N ASP A 183 -7.01 11.16 -0.83
CA ASP A 183 -5.61 11.19 -1.26
C ASP A 183 -5.13 12.63 -1.55
N TYR A 184 -5.97 13.46 -2.17
CA TYR A 184 -5.65 14.87 -2.44
C TYR A 184 -5.50 15.68 -1.15
N ASN A 185 -6.44 15.52 -0.20
CA ASN A 185 -6.36 16.19 1.10
C ASN A 185 -5.12 15.78 1.88
N PHE A 186 -4.71 14.51 1.79
CA PHE A 186 -3.48 14.04 2.39
C PHE A 186 -2.25 14.76 1.81
N LEU A 187 -2.13 14.81 0.48
CA LEU A 187 -1.00 15.47 -0.18
C LEU A 187 -0.97 16.99 0.02
N LEU A 188 -2.14 17.64 0.13
CA LEU A 188 -2.24 19.05 0.50
C LEU A 188 -1.71 19.33 1.91
N LYS A 189 -2.05 18.46 2.87
CA LYS A 189 -1.60 18.59 4.26
C LYS A 189 -0.13 18.20 4.44
N ASN A 190 0.42 17.39 3.53
CA ASN A 190 1.78 16.88 3.61
C ASN A 190 2.54 17.16 2.30
N PRO A 191 2.84 18.43 1.97
CA PRO A 191 3.42 18.82 0.69
C PRO A 191 4.82 18.24 0.44
N ASP A 192 5.55 17.85 1.50
CA ASP A 192 6.86 17.21 1.36
C ASP A 192 6.76 15.86 0.63
N PHE A 193 5.63 15.15 0.74
CA PHE A 193 5.44 13.88 0.04
C PHE A 193 5.44 14.05 -1.48
N GLN A 194 5.09 15.22 -2.02
CA GLN A 194 5.17 15.47 -3.46
C GLN A 194 6.61 15.30 -4.00
N LYS A 195 7.63 15.55 -3.16
CA LYS A 195 9.04 15.34 -3.53
C LYS A 195 9.43 13.86 -3.64
N LEU A 196 8.60 12.97 -3.10
CA LEU A 196 8.79 11.52 -3.09
C LEU A 196 8.02 10.81 -4.19
N LEU A 197 7.11 11.51 -4.88
CA LEU A 197 6.22 10.94 -5.88
C LEU A 197 6.84 10.98 -7.28
N CYS A 198 6.95 9.81 -7.90
CA CYS A 198 7.18 9.65 -9.32
C CYS A 198 5.84 9.38 -10.00
N MET A 199 5.44 10.27 -10.92
CA MET A 199 4.28 10.08 -11.77
C MET A 199 4.71 9.39 -13.06
N ILE A 200 4.02 8.31 -13.42
CA ILE A 200 4.20 7.61 -14.70
C ILE A 200 2.99 7.92 -15.56
N ASP A 201 3.24 8.57 -16.70
CA ASP A 201 2.21 8.77 -17.71
C ASP A 201 1.85 7.43 -18.36
N VAL A 202 0.58 7.04 -18.23
CA VAL A 202 -0.01 5.84 -18.82
C VAL A 202 -1.15 6.20 -19.78
N ASP A 203 -1.23 7.46 -20.22
CA ASP A 203 -2.25 7.92 -21.16
C ASP A 203 -2.22 7.09 -22.45
N GLY A 204 -3.42 6.84 -22.96
CA GLY A 204 -3.64 5.92 -24.08
C GLY A 204 -3.80 4.45 -23.67
N HIS A 205 -3.59 4.11 -22.39
CA HIS A 205 -3.83 2.76 -21.85
C HIS A 205 -4.99 2.79 -20.87
N ASN A 206 -5.93 1.85 -21.03
CA ASN A 206 -7.00 1.67 -20.06
C ASN A 206 -6.46 0.90 -18.84
N TRP A 207 -6.64 1.44 -17.64
CA TRP A 207 -6.23 0.81 -16.40
C TRP A 207 -6.91 -0.55 -16.14
N LEU A 208 -8.05 -0.82 -16.79
CA LEU A 208 -8.78 -2.11 -16.78
C LEU A 208 -8.70 -2.85 -18.12
N ASP A 209 -7.56 -2.86 -18.80
CA ASP A 209 -7.35 -3.71 -19.98
C ASP A 209 -6.67 -5.05 -19.63
N PHE A 210 -7.49 -6.08 -19.36
CA PHE A 210 -7.01 -7.44 -19.14
C PHE A 210 -6.50 -8.14 -20.42
N GLY A 211 -6.77 -7.55 -21.60
CA GLY A 211 -6.37 -8.04 -22.92
C GLY A 211 -5.18 -7.28 -23.52
N ILE A 212 -4.42 -6.56 -22.69
CA ILE A 212 -3.32 -5.70 -23.16
C ILE A 212 -2.34 -6.49 -24.04
N LYS A 213 -2.06 -5.94 -25.23
CA LYS A 213 -1.16 -6.56 -26.22
C LYS A 213 0.29 -6.46 -25.75
N ASP A 214 1.14 -7.38 -26.19
CA ASP A 214 2.54 -7.38 -25.78
C ASP A 214 3.28 -6.09 -26.15
N LYS A 215 2.94 -5.47 -27.28
CA LYS A 215 3.48 -4.15 -27.65
C LYS A 215 3.16 -3.07 -26.61
N ASP A 216 1.96 -3.11 -26.04
CA ASP A 216 1.44 -2.10 -25.11
C ASP A 216 2.01 -2.36 -23.70
N LYS A 217 2.22 -3.64 -23.33
CA LYS A 217 3.01 -4.01 -22.14
C LYS A 217 4.44 -3.47 -22.20
N VAL A 218 5.10 -3.62 -23.36
CA VAL A 218 6.46 -3.11 -23.57
C VAL A 218 6.47 -1.58 -23.51
N ASP A 219 5.50 -0.91 -24.13
CA ASP A 219 5.37 0.55 -24.03
C ASP A 219 5.25 1.03 -22.58
N LEU A 220 4.31 0.48 -21.80
CA LEU A 220 4.13 0.80 -20.38
C LEU A 220 5.41 0.55 -19.56
N PHE A 221 6.10 -0.57 -19.81
CA PHE A 221 7.38 -0.85 -19.14
C PHE A 221 8.44 0.21 -19.46
N VAL A 222 8.59 0.58 -20.73
CA VAL A 222 9.55 1.60 -21.17
C VAL A 222 9.22 2.96 -20.57
N ARG A 223 7.93 3.35 -20.50
CA ARG A 223 7.49 4.59 -19.85
C ARG A 223 7.86 4.60 -18.37
N GLY A 224 7.59 3.52 -17.65
CA GLY A 224 7.96 3.38 -16.24
C GLY A 224 9.47 3.46 -16.02
N ALA A 225 10.26 2.79 -16.85
CA ALA A 225 11.73 2.84 -16.78
C ALA A 225 12.26 4.26 -17.05
N LYS A 226 11.72 4.96 -18.04
CA LYS A 226 12.08 6.36 -18.35
C LYS A 226 11.72 7.30 -17.19
N ALA A 227 10.49 7.21 -16.67
CA ALA A 227 10.03 8.02 -15.56
C ALA A 227 10.88 7.81 -14.29
N ALA A 228 11.16 6.55 -13.94
CA ALA A 228 12.03 6.22 -12.82
C ALA A 228 13.46 6.76 -13.03
N ALA A 229 14.03 6.61 -14.22
CA ALA A 229 15.36 7.12 -14.52
C ALA A 229 15.44 8.65 -14.47
N THR A 230 14.39 9.35 -14.92
CA THR A 230 14.29 10.82 -14.78
C THR A 230 14.18 11.22 -13.32
N PHE A 231 13.22 10.62 -12.59
CA PHE A 231 13.00 10.91 -11.17
C PHE A 231 14.26 10.72 -10.34
N LEU A 232 14.96 9.58 -10.50
CA LEU A 232 16.17 9.27 -9.73
C LEU A 232 17.34 10.22 -10.02
N ARG A 233 17.39 10.83 -11.22
CA ARG A 233 18.41 11.84 -11.56
C ARG A 233 18.10 13.22 -11.01
N THR A 234 16.81 13.55 -10.87
CA THR A 234 16.35 14.86 -10.37
C THR A 234 16.06 14.86 -8.87
N PHE A 235 15.98 13.68 -8.24
CA PHE A 235 15.64 13.56 -6.82
C PHE A 235 16.77 14.07 -5.93
N ASP A 236 16.52 15.18 -5.23
CA ASP A 236 17.44 15.76 -4.26
C ASP A 236 17.19 15.25 -2.84
N TRP A 237 17.90 14.18 -2.48
CA TRP A 237 17.85 13.59 -1.14
C TRP A 237 18.35 14.55 -0.04
N LYS A 238 19.29 15.43 -0.36
CA LYS A 238 19.87 16.36 0.63
C LYS A 238 18.84 17.44 0.97
N GLN A 239 18.19 18.02 -0.04
CA GLN A 239 17.09 18.96 0.13
C GLN A 239 15.92 18.31 0.88
N TYR A 240 15.52 17.09 0.53
CA TYR A 240 14.44 16.41 1.23
C TYR A 240 14.75 16.22 2.73
N LYS A 241 15.99 15.83 3.08
CA LYS A 241 16.42 15.73 4.48
C LYS A 241 16.38 17.07 5.23
N GLU A 242 16.63 18.19 4.56
CA GLU A 242 16.49 19.53 5.17
C GLU A 242 15.05 19.82 5.56
N ILE A 243 14.12 19.61 4.62
CA ILE A 243 12.67 19.75 4.87
C ILE A 243 12.27 18.89 6.07
N ARG A 244 12.76 17.65 6.13
CA ARG A 244 12.47 16.72 7.22
C ARG A 244 13.07 17.11 8.57
N ARG A 245 14.21 17.81 8.61
CA ARG A 245 14.75 18.36 9.87
C ARG A 245 13.82 19.42 10.45
N GLY A 246 13.35 20.35 9.62
CA GLY A 246 12.40 21.37 10.04
C GLY A 246 11.10 20.77 10.57
N LEU A 247 10.49 19.85 9.81
CA LEU A 247 9.25 19.18 10.20
C LEU A 247 9.40 18.34 11.48
N ALA A 248 10.50 17.59 11.62
CA ALA A 248 10.74 16.78 12.81
C ALA A 248 10.94 17.65 14.06
N ALA A 249 11.67 18.77 13.94
CA ALA A 249 11.84 19.70 15.05
C ALA A 249 10.50 20.30 15.52
N ALA A 250 9.66 20.74 14.57
CA ALA A 250 8.33 21.25 14.87
C ALA A 250 7.41 20.20 15.50
N TYR A 251 7.42 18.96 14.98
CA TYR A 251 6.63 17.85 15.52
C TYR A 251 7.02 17.52 16.96
N ASN A 252 8.32 17.43 17.25
CA ASN A 252 8.82 17.10 18.58
C ASN A 252 8.54 18.23 19.58
N ALA A 253 8.62 19.51 19.16
CA ALA A 253 8.27 20.65 20.00
C ALA A 253 6.76 20.73 20.33
N ALA A 254 5.89 20.25 19.44
CA ALA A 254 4.45 20.20 19.69
C ALA A 254 4.00 18.96 20.50
N SER A 255 4.89 17.96 20.64
CA SER A 255 4.62 16.72 21.38
C SER A 255 5.15 16.73 22.82
N THR A 256 5.85 17.79 23.21
CA THR A 256 6.30 18.11 24.58
C THR A 256 5.36 19.09 25.25
#